data_AF-A0AA40GC59-F1
#
_entry.id   AF-A0AA40GC59-F1
#
_cell.length_a   1.000
_cell.length_b   1.000
_cell.length_c   1.000
_cell.angle_alpha   90.00
_cell.angle_beta   90.00
_cell.angle_gamma   90.00
#
_symmetry.space_group_name_H-M   'P 1'
#
loop_
_entity.id
_entity.type
_entity.pdbx_description
1 polymer ?
#
loop_
_entity_poly.entity_id
_entity_poly.type
_entity_poly.pdbx_seq_one_letter_code
_entity_poly.pdbx_strand_id
1 'polypeptide(L)'
;MALVYRDGNLVSGSLEALVQHMVPTEEYYPDRAYLFAFLLSARLFIKPHELLGEVCALCEHQQNLNGEGGKERLQRFVPRLVQLLAEWTETFPYDFRDERVMGHVRSITQKVAAVDAAARQEVSALLQNLLLRLTALERYEEGLARLATEATTEQLSQVRTNALNIRAR
;
A
#
# COMPACT_ATOMS: atom_id res chain seq x y z
N MET A 1 7.13 -17.45 -18.82
CA MET A 1 5.92 -16.70 -18.42
C MET A 1 6.17 -15.25 -18.81
N ALA A 2 5.38 -14.70 -19.71
CA ALA A 2 5.76 -13.49 -20.45
C ALA A 2 4.73 -12.38 -20.27
N LEU A 3 5.24 -11.16 -20.12
CA LEU A 3 4.47 -9.94 -20.33
C LEU A 3 4.12 -9.84 -21.81
N VAL A 4 2.90 -9.42 -22.11
CA VAL A 4 2.37 -9.26 -23.46
C VAL A 4 2.26 -7.77 -23.74
N TYR A 5 3.02 -7.32 -24.73
CA TYR A 5 3.02 -5.93 -25.17
C TYR A 5 2.30 -5.79 -26.51
N ARG A 6 1.59 -4.65 -26.67
CA ARG A 6 1.00 -4.24 -27.94
C ARG A 6 1.27 -2.75 -28.14
N ASP A 7 1.88 -2.41 -29.26
CA ASP A 7 2.24 -1.02 -29.60
C ASP A 7 3.06 -0.33 -28.50
N GLY A 8 3.97 -1.08 -27.87
CA GLY A 8 4.81 -0.59 -26.77
C GLY A 8 4.14 -0.54 -25.39
N ASN A 9 2.83 -0.80 -25.30
CA ASN A 9 2.08 -0.79 -24.05
C ASN A 9 1.94 -2.20 -23.48
N LEU A 10 2.12 -2.34 -22.17
CA LEU A 10 1.84 -3.59 -21.46
C LEU A 10 0.32 -3.84 -21.44
N VAL A 11 -0.12 -4.93 -22.08
CA VAL A 11 -1.54 -5.28 -22.19
C VAL A 11 -1.94 -6.34 -21.17
N SER A 12 -1.11 -7.35 -20.96
CA SER A 12 -1.41 -8.44 -20.03
C SER A 12 -0.17 -9.20 -19.61
N GLY A 13 -0.28 -10.01 -18.57
CA GLY A 13 0.74 -10.95 -18.13
C GLY A 13 0.18 -11.88 -17.07
N SER A 14 0.91 -12.94 -16.75
CA SER A 14 0.65 -13.69 -15.52
C SER A 14 0.89 -12.80 -14.30
N LEU A 15 0.17 -13.04 -13.20
CA LEU A 15 0.34 -12.29 -11.95
C LEU A 15 1.82 -12.20 -11.52
N GLU A 16 2.53 -13.32 -11.53
CA GLU A 16 3.97 -13.38 -11.20
C GLU A 16 4.81 -12.42 -12.05
N ALA A 17 4.59 -12.42 -13.38
CA ALA A 17 5.31 -11.53 -14.30
C ALA A 17 4.97 -10.05 -14.05
N LEU A 18 3.71 -9.74 -13.71
CA LEU A 18 3.28 -8.38 -13.37
C LEU A 18 3.87 -7.91 -12.04
N VAL A 19 3.94 -8.80 -11.03
CA VAL A 19 4.62 -8.52 -9.76
C VAL A 19 6.11 -8.28 -10.01
N GLN A 20 6.77 -9.13 -10.80
CA GLN A 20 8.17 -8.93 -11.17
C GLN A 20 8.40 -7.61 -11.91
N HIS A 21 7.47 -7.20 -12.78
CA HIS A 21 7.52 -5.91 -13.47
C HIS A 21 7.29 -4.71 -12.53
N MET A 22 6.59 -4.90 -11.41
CA MET A 22 6.38 -3.87 -10.39
C MET A 22 7.62 -3.68 -9.50
N VAL A 23 8.44 -4.72 -9.33
CA VAL A 23 9.63 -4.65 -8.46
C VAL A 23 10.72 -3.86 -9.17
N PRO A 24 11.23 -2.76 -8.58
CA PRO A 24 12.28 -1.99 -9.20
C PRO A 24 13.60 -2.76 -9.22
N THR A 25 14.52 -2.33 -10.09
CA THR A 25 15.90 -2.83 -10.14
C THR A 25 16.87 -1.64 -10.16
N GLU A 26 18.17 -1.88 -10.35
CA GLU A 26 19.16 -0.80 -10.48
C GLU A 26 18.90 0.05 -11.73
N GLU A 27 18.51 -0.59 -12.84
CA GLU A 27 18.37 0.03 -14.16
C GLU A 27 16.92 0.37 -14.53
N TYR A 28 15.95 -0.13 -13.77
CA TYR A 28 14.53 -0.01 -14.10
C TYR A 28 13.70 0.38 -12.88
N TYR A 29 12.78 1.30 -13.08
CA TYR A 29 11.71 1.61 -12.14
C TYR A 29 10.40 1.66 -12.94
N PRO A 30 9.32 0.97 -12.49
CA PRO A 30 8.04 0.99 -13.19
C PRO A 30 7.48 2.40 -13.30
N ASP A 31 6.84 2.71 -14.42
CA ASP A 31 6.19 4.01 -14.56
C ASP A 31 5.01 4.15 -13.58
N ARG A 32 4.70 5.40 -13.24
CA ARG A 32 3.67 5.71 -12.24
C ARG A 32 2.27 5.27 -12.65
N ALA A 33 1.96 5.25 -13.95
CA ALA A 33 0.64 4.85 -14.42
C ALA A 33 0.45 3.34 -14.27
N TYR A 34 1.49 2.55 -14.59
CA TYR A 34 1.53 1.13 -14.30
C TYR A 34 1.41 0.86 -12.80
N LEU A 35 2.24 1.51 -11.95
CA LEU A 35 2.18 1.33 -10.50
C LEU A 35 0.78 1.60 -9.95
N PHE A 36 0.17 2.72 -10.33
CA PHE A 36 -1.19 3.05 -9.94
C PHE A 36 -2.20 1.98 -10.36
N ALA A 37 -2.23 1.63 -11.65
CA ALA A 37 -3.21 0.70 -12.20
C ALA A 37 -3.03 -0.72 -11.64
N PHE A 38 -1.79 -1.17 -11.53
CA PHE A 38 -1.47 -2.49 -10.98
C PHE A 38 -1.82 -2.54 -9.49
N LEU A 39 -1.35 -1.61 -8.65
CA LEU A 39 -1.69 -1.63 -7.23
C LEU A 39 -3.19 -1.49 -6.99
N LEU A 40 -3.91 -0.68 -7.79
CA LEU A 40 -5.37 -0.57 -7.73
C LEU A 40 -6.05 -1.93 -7.95
N SER A 41 -5.67 -2.63 -9.03
CA SER A 41 -6.34 -3.84 -9.51
C SER A 41 -5.79 -5.15 -8.91
N ALA A 42 -4.54 -5.17 -8.43
CA ALA A 42 -3.87 -6.35 -7.90
C ALA A 42 -4.63 -6.95 -6.72
N ARG A 43 -5.38 -6.14 -5.94
CA ARG A 43 -6.22 -6.60 -4.81
C ARG A 43 -7.27 -7.64 -5.21
N LEU A 44 -7.62 -7.72 -6.49
CA LEU A 44 -8.52 -8.75 -7.01
C LEU A 44 -7.86 -10.13 -7.11
N PHE A 45 -6.53 -10.18 -7.13
CA PHE A 45 -5.74 -11.39 -7.40
C PHE A 45 -4.79 -11.76 -6.27
N ILE A 46 -4.28 -10.79 -5.51
CA ILE A 46 -3.32 -10.97 -4.42
C ILE A 46 -3.57 -9.93 -3.31
N LYS A 47 -3.51 -10.36 -2.04
CA LYS A 47 -3.68 -9.42 -0.93
C LYS A 47 -2.45 -8.52 -0.77
N PRO A 48 -2.60 -7.27 -0.31
CA PRO A 48 -1.48 -6.34 -0.18
C PRO A 48 -0.29 -6.87 0.63
N HIS A 49 -0.52 -7.61 1.73
CA HIS A 49 0.57 -8.19 2.51
C HIS A 49 1.29 -9.32 1.78
N GLU A 50 0.57 -10.15 1.03
CA GLU A 50 1.17 -11.20 0.19
C GLU A 50 1.99 -10.57 -0.93
N LEU A 51 1.45 -9.53 -1.59
CA LEU A 51 2.16 -8.78 -2.62
C LEU A 51 3.45 -8.14 -2.09
N LEU A 52 3.39 -7.49 -0.93
CA LEU A 52 4.58 -6.88 -0.33
C LEU A 52 5.60 -7.94 0.11
N GLY A 53 5.14 -9.12 0.55
CA GLY A 53 5.98 -10.29 0.79
C GLY A 53 6.71 -10.76 -0.47
N GLU A 54 5.99 -10.91 -1.59
CA GLU A 54 6.57 -11.26 -2.90
C GLU A 54 7.58 -10.22 -3.37
N VAL A 55 7.27 -8.92 -3.22
CA VAL A 55 8.22 -7.86 -3.53
C VAL A 55 9.50 -8.06 -2.71
N CYS A 56 9.40 -8.25 -1.40
CA CYS A 56 10.58 -8.46 -0.53
C CYS A 56 11.39 -9.69 -0.94
N ALA A 57 10.74 -10.81 -1.27
CA ALA A 57 11.41 -12.04 -1.71
C ALA A 57 12.12 -11.86 -3.06
N LEU A 58 11.47 -11.19 -4.02
CA LEU A 58 12.06 -10.87 -5.31
C LEU A 58 13.27 -9.95 -5.16
N CYS A 59 13.24 -8.99 -4.23
CA CYS A 59 14.41 -8.17 -3.90
C CYS A 59 15.61 -9.03 -3.44
N GLU A 60 15.36 -10.01 -2.57
CA GLU A 60 16.42 -10.90 -2.08
C GLU A 60 16.99 -11.78 -3.19
N HIS A 61 16.13 -12.29 -4.08
CA HIS A 61 16.52 -13.15 -5.19
C HIS A 61 17.25 -12.38 -6.29
N GLN A 62 16.69 -11.26 -6.76
CA GLN A 62 17.25 -10.46 -7.86
C GLN A 62 18.60 -9.83 -7.52
N GLN A 63 18.84 -9.52 -6.25
CA GLN A 63 20.07 -8.85 -5.83
C GLN A 63 21.18 -9.84 -5.40
N ASN A 64 20.90 -11.15 -5.38
CA ASN A 64 21.79 -12.20 -4.86
C ASN A 64 22.48 -11.74 -3.57
N LEU A 65 21.70 -11.24 -2.61
CA LEU A 65 22.22 -10.59 -1.39
C LEU A 65 23.07 -11.53 -0.52
N ASN A 66 22.96 -12.83 -0.75
CA ASN A 66 23.71 -13.88 -0.07
C ASN A 66 25.07 -14.18 -0.74
N GLY A 67 25.39 -13.53 -1.86
CA GLY A 67 26.68 -13.63 -2.55
C GLY A 67 27.67 -12.52 -2.17
N GLU A 68 28.90 -12.60 -2.68
CA GLU A 68 29.90 -11.53 -2.52
C GLU A 68 29.38 -10.20 -3.12
N GLY A 69 29.50 -9.10 -2.36
CA GLY A 69 29.00 -7.77 -2.75
C GLY A 69 27.52 -7.51 -2.41
N GLY A 70 26.83 -8.44 -1.71
CA GLY A 70 25.42 -8.28 -1.34
C GLY A 70 25.10 -6.98 -0.58
N LYS A 71 26.02 -6.49 0.26
CA LYS A 71 25.84 -5.22 0.99
C LYS A 71 25.80 -3.99 0.08
N GLU A 72 26.65 -3.93 -0.95
CA GLU A 72 26.66 -2.81 -1.91
C GLU A 72 25.42 -2.82 -2.80
N ARG A 73 25.00 -4.01 -3.23
CA ARG A 73 23.75 -4.18 -4.00
C ARG A 73 22.53 -3.79 -3.18
N LEU A 74 22.50 -4.19 -1.90
CA LEU A 74 21.47 -3.76 -0.96
C LEU A 74 21.45 -2.23 -0.81
N GLN A 75 22.62 -1.58 -0.72
CA GLN A 75 22.70 -0.11 -0.65
C GLN A 75 22.11 0.58 -1.89
N ARG A 76 22.32 0.04 -3.10
CA ARG A 76 21.77 0.62 -4.33
C ARG A 76 20.27 0.35 -4.49
N PHE A 77 19.81 -0.79 -3.99
CA PHE A 77 18.43 -1.21 -4.12
C PHE A 77 17.50 -0.53 -3.11
N VAL A 78 17.96 -0.33 -1.87
CA VAL A 78 17.16 0.23 -0.78
C VAL A 78 16.42 1.53 -1.16
N PRO A 79 17.05 2.55 -1.77
CA PRO A 79 16.35 3.77 -2.17
C PRO A 79 15.16 3.53 -3.10
N ARG A 80 15.26 2.55 -4.02
CA ARG A 80 14.17 2.19 -4.93
C ARG A 80 13.00 1.52 -4.21
N LEU A 81 13.29 0.66 -3.23
CA LEU A 81 12.25 0.05 -2.40
C LEU A 81 11.56 1.10 -1.53
N VAL A 82 12.32 2.03 -0.95
CA VAL A 82 11.75 3.15 -0.17
C VAL A 82 10.88 4.03 -1.05
N GLN A 83 11.31 4.32 -2.29
CA GLN A 83 10.50 5.04 -3.27
C GLN A 83 9.19 4.31 -3.59
N LEU A 84 9.23 3.00 -3.84
CA LEU A 84 8.03 2.20 -4.10
C LEU A 84 7.05 2.24 -2.92
N LEU A 85 7.56 2.10 -1.69
CA LEU A 85 6.74 2.22 -0.49
C LEU A 85 6.15 3.63 -0.33
N ALA A 86 6.90 4.67 -0.67
CA ALA A 86 6.40 6.05 -0.59
C ALA A 86 5.22 6.25 -1.54
N GLU A 87 5.35 5.79 -2.79
CA GLU A 87 4.29 5.88 -3.79
C GLU A 87 3.07 5.04 -3.41
N TRP A 88 3.27 3.84 -2.85
CA TRP A 88 2.18 2.98 -2.40
C TRP A 88 1.45 3.58 -1.18
N THR A 89 2.18 4.03 -0.15
CA THR A 89 1.58 4.66 1.04
C THR A 89 0.86 5.96 0.73
N GLU A 90 1.31 6.72 -0.25
CA GLU A 90 0.64 7.93 -0.72
C GLU A 90 -0.65 7.60 -1.49
N THR A 91 -0.59 6.62 -2.39
CA THR A 91 -1.71 6.31 -3.30
C THR A 91 -2.80 5.47 -2.62
N PHE A 92 -2.40 4.49 -1.81
CA PHE A 92 -3.30 3.53 -1.17
C PHE A 92 -2.97 3.32 0.32
N PRO A 93 -3.09 4.36 1.16
CA PRO A 93 -2.73 4.30 2.58
C PRO A 93 -3.50 3.21 3.34
N TYR A 94 -4.71 2.88 2.91
CA TYR A 94 -5.56 1.86 3.53
C TYR A 94 -4.96 0.46 3.58
N ASP A 95 -4.11 0.09 2.62
CA ASP A 95 -3.46 -1.22 2.62
C ASP A 95 -2.57 -1.42 3.86
N PHE A 96 -2.05 -0.32 4.41
CA PHE A 96 -1.14 -0.32 5.54
C PHE A 96 -1.85 -0.32 6.91
N ARG A 97 -3.19 -0.40 6.93
CA ARG A 97 -3.92 -0.75 8.17
C ARG A 97 -3.78 -2.23 8.53
N ASP A 98 -3.44 -3.08 7.57
CA ASP A 98 -3.18 -4.50 7.84
C ASP A 98 -1.82 -4.65 8.54
N GLU A 99 -1.85 -5.20 9.76
CA GLU A 99 -0.63 -5.40 10.57
C GLU A 99 0.41 -6.29 9.89
N ARG A 100 0.03 -7.15 8.95
CA ARG A 100 0.98 -7.97 8.18
C ARG A 100 1.75 -7.12 7.19
N VAL A 101 1.09 -6.16 6.54
CA VAL A 101 1.77 -5.16 5.69
C VAL A 101 2.75 -4.36 6.56
N MET A 102 2.32 -3.88 7.73
CA MET A 102 3.19 -3.17 8.66
C MET A 102 4.33 -4.05 9.20
N GLY A 103 4.12 -5.37 9.33
CA GLY A 103 5.17 -6.35 9.61
C GLY A 103 6.31 -6.29 8.60
N HIS A 104 5.98 -6.34 7.31
CA HIS A 104 6.98 -6.21 6.23
C HIS A 104 7.67 -4.85 6.26
N VAL A 105 6.91 -3.75 6.43
CA VAL A 105 7.48 -2.40 6.51
C VAL A 105 8.48 -2.29 7.66
N ARG A 106 8.16 -2.83 8.85
CA ARG A 106 9.09 -2.87 9.99
C ARG A 106 10.38 -3.64 9.66
N SER A 107 10.28 -4.79 9.00
CA SER A 107 11.45 -5.56 8.55
C SER A 107 12.30 -4.78 7.55
N ILE A 108 11.67 -4.05 6.62
CA ILE A 108 12.38 -3.19 5.65
C ILE A 108 13.10 -2.05 6.40
N THR A 109 12.44 -1.36 7.32
CA THR A 109 13.04 -0.30 8.14
C THR A 109 14.27 -0.78 8.90
N GLN A 110 14.22 -1.98 9.48
CA GLN A 110 15.36 -2.59 10.18
C GLN A 110 16.53 -2.85 9.22
N LYS A 111 16.26 -3.40 8.03
CA LYS A 111 17.28 -3.64 7.00
C LYS A 111 17.90 -2.33 6.50
N VAL A 112 17.09 -1.31 6.23
CA VAL A 112 17.55 0.03 5.80
C VAL A 112 18.46 0.67 6.85
N ALA A 113 18.04 0.61 8.12
CA ALA A 113 18.82 1.16 9.22
C ALA A 113 20.23 0.56 9.30
N ALA A 114 20.40 -0.72 9.00
CA ALA A 114 21.71 -1.37 9.02
C ALA A 114 22.65 -0.92 7.87
N VAL A 115 22.12 -0.23 6.86
CA VAL A 115 22.75 -0.09 5.55
C VAL A 115 23.07 1.37 5.20
N ASP A 116 22.16 2.30 5.50
CA ASP A 116 22.31 3.73 5.19
C ASP A 116 21.52 4.62 6.16
N ALA A 117 22.17 5.67 6.68
CA ALA A 117 21.57 6.65 7.57
C ALA A 117 20.62 7.62 6.83
N ALA A 118 20.90 7.94 5.56
CA ALA A 118 20.04 8.82 4.77
C ALA A 118 18.73 8.11 4.41
N ALA A 119 18.79 6.90 3.87
CA ALA A 119 17.60 6.08 3.62
C ALA A 119 16.77 5.82 4.89
N ARG A 120 17.42 5.73 6.07
CA ARG A 120 16.70 5.62 7.36
C ARG A 120 15.83 6.85 7.65
N GLN A 121 16.33 8.06 7.36
CA GLN A 121 15.57 9.30 7.53
C GLN A 121 14.34 9.32 6.60
N GLU A 122 14.51 8.91 5.35
CA GLU A 122 13.42 8.82 4.37
C GLU A 122 12.33 7.84 4.81
N VAL A 123 12.70 6.65 5.28
CA VAL A 123 11.74 5.67 5.80
C VAL A 123 11.02 6.19 7.04
N SER A 124 11.74 6.91 7.92
CA SER A 124 11.14 7.51 9.12
C SER A 124 10.11 8.58 8.75
N ALA A 125 10.42 9.43 7.77
CA ALA A 125 9.51 10.44 7.26
C ALA A 125 8.28 9.81 6.58
N LEU A 126 8.47 8.75 5.79
CA LEU A 126 7.41 7.96 5.18
C LEU A 126 6.45 7.41 6.24
N LEU A 127 6.97 6.77 7.29
CA LEU A 127 6.17 6.22 8.38
C LEU A 127 5.38 7.29 9.13
N GLN A 128 6.00 8.44 9.38
CA GLN A 128 5.32 9.57 10.04
C GLN A 128 4.18 10.11 9.17
N ASN A 129 4.41 10.27 7.86
CA ASN A 129 3.39 10.71 6.93
C ASN A 129 2.25 9.71 6.80
N LEU A 130 2.57 8.42 6.76
CA LEU A 130 1.57 7.36 6.73
C LEU A 130 0.70 7.40 7.99
N LEU A 131 1.29 7.53 9.17
CA LEU A 131 0.55 7.65 10.43
C LEU A 131 -0.41 8.83 10.39
N LEU A 132 0.07 10.02 10.00
CA LEU A 132 -0.78 11.22 9.89
C LEU A 132 -1.97 10.99 8.94
N ARG A 133 -1.74 10.34 7.79
CA ARG A 133 -2.79 10.02 6.82
C ARG A 133 -3.78 9.02 7.38
N LEU A 134 -3.32 7.93 8.00
CA LEU A 134 -4.19 6.93 8.60
C LEU A 134 -5.05 7.52 9.72
N THR A 135 -4.48 8.32 10.60
CA THR A 135 -5.22 9.03 11.65
C THR A 135 -6.25 10.00 11.07
N ALA A 136 -5.91 10.71 9.99
CA ALA A 136 -6.87 11.57 9.31
C ALA A 136 -8.04 10.74 8.75
N LEU A 137 -7.76 9.63 8.06
CA LEU A 137 -8.78 8.71 7.52
C LEU A 137 -9.67 8.12 8.61
N GLU A 138 -9.09 7.69 9.74
CA GLU A 138 -9.86 7.21 10.90
C GLU A 138 -10.82 8.28 11.41
N ARG A 139 -10.35 9.52 11.57
CA ARG A 139 -11.21 10.63 11.99
C ARG A 139 -12.33 10.94 11.00
N TYR A 140 -12.05 10.86 9.70
CA TYR A 140 -13.08 11.04 8.68
C TYR A 140 -14.15 9.93 8.75
N GLU A 141 -13.73 8.68 8.90
CA GLU A 141 -14.63 7.53 9.04
C GLU A 141 -15.48 7.59 10.30
N GLU A 142 -14.89 7.97 11.44
CA GLU A 142 -15.63 8.21 12.68
C GLU A 142 -16.67 9.31 12.51
N GLY A 143 -16.32 10.40 11.80
CA GLY A 143 -17.25 11.47 11.46
C GLY A 143 -18.42 10.97 10.61
N LEU A 144 -18.15 10.19 9.56
CA LEU A 144 -19.17 9.59 8.71
C LEU A 144 -20.09 8.64 9.50
N ALA A 145 -19.54 7.82 10.39
CA ALA A 145 -20.30 6.90 11.23
C ALA A 145 -21.24 7.64 12.20
N ARG A 146 -20.78 8.76 12.78
CA ARG A 146 -21.61 9.62 13.64
C ARG A 146 -22.78 10.22 12.86
N LEU A 147 -22.52 10.82 11.71
CA LEU A 147 -23.56 11.42 10.85
C LEU A 147 -24.61 10.38 10.43
N ALA A 148 -24.17 9.16 10.06
CA ALA A 148 -25.09 8.08 9.72
C ALA A 148 -25.99 7.66 10.90
N THR A 149 -25.42 7.64 12.11
CA THR A 149 -26.14 7.28 13.35
C THR A 149 -27.15 8.37 13.73
N GLU A 150 -26.75 9.65 13.65
CA GLU A 150 -27.60 10.81 13.92
C GLU A 150 -28.79 10.85 12.95
N ALA A 151 -28.54 10.71 11.64
CA ALA A 151 -29.59 10.67 10.63
C ALA A 151 -30.60 9.52 10.87
N THR A 152 -30.11 8.34 11.25
CA THR A 152 -30.97 7.19 11.59
C THR A 152 -31.82 7.47 12.84
N THR A 153 -31.23 8.11 13.86
CA THR A 153 -31.91 8.45 15.11
C THR A 153 -33.01 9.49 14.90
N GLU A 154 -32.73 10.52 14.09
CA GLU A 154 -33.72 11.54 13.71
C GLU A 154 -34.90 10.92 12.96
N GLN A 155 -34.63 10.05 11.97
CA GLN A 155 -35.68 9.35 11.22
C GLN A 155 -36.56 8.48 12.13
N LEU A 156 -35.95 7.71 13.05
CA LEU A 156 -36.69 6.91 14.02
C LEU A 156 -37.56 7.76 14.95
N SER A 157 -37.05 8.91 15.39
CA SER A 157 -37.80 9.85 16.22
C SER A 157 -39.01 10.44 15.48
N GLN A 158 -38.86 10.74 14.19
CA GLN A 158 -39.90 11.30 13.36
C GLN A 158 -40.98 10.26 13.04
N VAL A 159 -40.61 9.02 12.72
CA VAL A 159 -41.55 7.89 12.55
C VAL A 159 -42.33 7.64 13.85
N ARG A 160 -41.66 7.64 15.00
CA ARG A 160 -42.32 7.46 16.30
C ARG A 160 -43.32 8.56 16.59
N THR A 161 -42.96 9.81 16.31
CA THR A 161 -43.84 10.97 16.51
C THR A 161 -45.07 10.88 15.58
N ASN A 162 -44.86 10.51 14.32
CA ASN A 162 -45.95 10.31 13.36
C ASN A 162 -46.88 9.17 13.77
N ALA A 163 -46.34 8.04 14.25
CA ALA A 163 -47.12 6.91 14.72
C ALA A 163 -47.97 7.23 15.96
N LEU A 164 -47.43 8.04 16.89
CA LEU A 164 -48.17 8.53 18.06
C LEU A 164 -49.33 9.45 17.64
N ASN A 165 -49.10 10.34 16.69
CA ASN A 165 -50.13 11.26 16.17
C ASN A 165 -51.28 10.53 15.45
N ILE A 166 -51.00 9.40 14.79
CA ILE A 166 -52.03 8.56 14.14
C ILE A 166 -52.91 7.86 15.18
N ARG A 167 -52.34 7.39 16.31
CA ARG A 167 -53.08 6.70 17.37
C ARG A 167 -53.96 7.61 18.23
N ALA A 168 -53.76 8.93 18.17
CA ALA A 168 -54.51 9.91 18.95
C ALA A 168 -55.74 10.48 18.21
N ARG A 169 -56.05 9.97 17.01
CA ARG A 169 -57.24 10.29 16.22
C ARG A 169 -58.16 9.07 16.16
#